data_AF-V2Y533-F1
#
_entry.id   AF-V2Y533-F1
#
_cell.length_a   1.000
_cell.length_b   1.000
_cell.length_c   1.000
_cell.angle_alpha   90.00
_cell.angle_beta   90.00
_cell.angle_gamma   90.00
#
_symmetry.space_group_name_H-M   'P 1'
#
loop_
_entity.id
_entity.type
_entity.pdbx_description
1 polymer ?
#
loop_
_entity_poly.entity_id
_entity_poly.type
_entity_poly.pdbx_seq_one_letter_code
_entity_poly.pdbx_strand_id
1 'polypeptide(L)'
;MDFEKEWLLHFANNISKSLLKKRVVGGGNFLWHIFSWNIVDADKYFTRDNARKIFDELDKSGAKYFDLWETNPSLKLLEKEMDSKYIDKFDEIYVVSFDWSWIYMKTHEDDCGPYFYRP
;
A
#
# COMPACT_ATOMS: atom_id res chain seq x y z
N MET A 1 0.96 17.03 4.11
CA MET A 1 0.57 16.20 2.96
C MET A 1 -0.45 15.21 3.46
N ASP A 2 -1.52 15.01 2.72
CA ASP A 2 -2.59 14.08 3.08
C ASP A 2 -2.34 12.79 2.30
N PHE A 3 -1.76 11.78 2.97
CA PHE A 3 -1.33 10.54 2.31
C PHE A 3 -2.49 9.85 1.59
N GLU A 4 -3.68 9.81 2.20
CA GLU A 4 -4.86 9.19 1.62
C GLU A 4 -5.23 9.85 0.28
N LYS A 5 -5.20 11.19 0.22
CA LYS A 5 -5.51 11.92 -1.03
C LYS A 5 -4.51 11.62 -2.15
N GLU A 6 -3.21 11.60 -1.84
CA GLU A 6 -2.18 11.25 -2.82
C GLU A 6 -2.33 9.79 -3.28
N TRP A 7 -2.57 8.88 -2.34
CA TRP A 7 -2.79 7.47 -2.65
C TRP A 7 -3.98 7.29 -3.62
N LEU A 8 -5.10 7.96 -3.36
CA LEU A 8 -6.28 7.88 -4.23
C LEU A 8 -6.00 8.45 -5.63
N LEU A 9 -5.22 9.53 -5.71
CA LEU A 9 -4.85 10.18 -6.96
C LEU A 9 -3.95 9.29 -7.83
N HIS A 10 -3.03 8.55 -7.21
CA HIS A 10 -2.03 7.77 -7.93
C HIS A 10 -2.49 6.32 -8.19
N PHE A 11 -3.17 5.68 -7.24
CA PHE A 11 -3.46 4.24 -7.31
C PHE A 11 -4.93 3.91 -7.56
N ALA A 12 -5.85 4.87 -7.46
CA ALA A 12 -7.29 4.62 -7.56
C ALA A 12 -8.04 5.62 -8.47
N ASN A 13 -7.35 6.40 -9.30
CA ASN A 13 -7.95 7.47 -10.08
C ASN A 13 -8.96 7.00 -11.16
N ASN A 14 -8.83 5.75 -11.60
CA ASN A 14 -9.70 5.10 -12.57
C ASN A 14 -10.91 4.42 -11.93
N ILE A 15 -11.02 4.45 -10.59
CA ILE A 15 -12.10 3.81 -9.84
C ILE A 15 -13.18 4.84 -9.54
N SER A 16 -14.45 4.42 -9.64
CA SER A 16 -15.58 5.26 -9.30
C SER A 16 -15.48 5.82 -7.88
N LYS A 17 -15.61 7.16 -7.75
CA LYS A 17 -15.61 7.86 -6.45
C LYS A 17 -16.67 7.33 -5.48
N SER A 18 -17.86 6.95 -5.99
CA SER A 18 -18.92 6.41 -5.14
C SER A 18 -18.57 5.03 -4.58
N LEU A 19 -17.85 4.22 -5.37
CA LEU A 19 -17.35 2.91 -4.96
C LEU A 19 -16.24 3.07 -3.91
N LEU A 20 -15.26 3.93 -4.16
CA LEU A 20 -14.17 4.24 -3.21
C LEU A 20 -14.73 4.75 -1.88
N LYS A 21 -15.70 5.66 -1.89
CA LYS A 21 -16.36 6.16 -0.68
C LYS A 21 -17.06 5.05 0.11
N LYS A 22 -17.70 4.11 -0.58
CA LYS A 22 -18.43 3.01 0.07
C LYS A 22 -17.50 1.92 0.61
N ARG A 23 -16.37 1.69 -0.07
CA ARG A 23 -15.60 0.46 0.09
C ARG A 23 -14.15 0.62 0.55
N VAL A 24 -13.58 1.82 0.43
CA VAL A 24 -12.15 2.05 0.66
C VAL A 24 -11.93 3.12 1.73
N VAL A 25 -12.59 4.29 1.60
CA VAL A 25 -12.41 5.42 2.53
C VAL A 25 -13.59 5.63 3.50
N GLY A 26 -14.63 4.82 3.39
CA GLY A 26 -15.75 4.87 4.33
C GLY A 26 -15.33 4.35 5.71
N GLY A 27 -15.96 4.83 6.79
CA GLY A 27 -15.63 4.40 8.15
C GLY A 27 -15.62 2.87 8.31
N GLY A 28 -14.55 2.35 8.91
CA GLY A 28 -14.31 0.90 9.07
C GLY A 28 -13.69 0.22 7.84
N ASN A 29 -13.36 0.96 6.79
CA ASN A 29 -12.61 0.45 5.64
C ASN A 29 -11.14 0.90 5.68
N PHE A 30 -10.33 0.25 4.86
CA PHE A 30 -8.91 0.55 4.70
C PHE A 30 -8.53 0.64 3.23
N LEU A 31 -7.41 1.32 2.91
CA LEU A 31 -6.96 1.50 1.53
C LEU A 31 -6.74 0.17 0.80
N TRP A 32 -6.23 -0.84 1.51
CA TRP A 32 -6.00 -2.17 0.96
C TRP A 32 -7.27 -2.96 0.64
N HIS A 33 -8.47 -2.48 1.03
CA HIS A 33 -9.75 -3.06 0.59
C HIS A 33 -9.94 -2.98 -0.93
N ILE A 34 -9.24 -2.07 -1.61
CA ILE A 34 -9.20 -2.03 -3.07
C ILE A 34 -8.77 -3.38 -3.67
N PHE A 35 -7.89 -4.12 -2.96
CA PHE A 35 -7.37 -5.41 -3.39
C PHE A 35 -8.14 -6.57 -2.77
N SER A 36 -8.35 -6.56 -1.45
CA SER A 36 -9.02 -7.69 -0.77
C SER A 36 -10.47 -7.90 -1.25
N TRP A 37 -11.12 -6.85 -1.77
CA TRP A 37 -12.46 -6.94 -2.35
C TRP A 37 -12.47 -6.96 -3.88
N ASN A 38 -11.33 -7.17 -4.53
CA ASN A 38 -11.18 -7.23 -5.99
C ASN A 38 -11.81 -6.02 -6.70
N ILE A 39 -11.59 -4.81 -6.17
CA ILE A 39 -12.03 -3.57 -6.85
C ILE A 39 -11.08 -3.25 -8.00
N VAL A 40 -9.78 -3.47 -7.78
CA VAL A 40 -8.80 -3.63 -8.84
C VAL A 40 -8.78 -5.11 -9.24
N ASP A 41 -8.70 -5.39 -10.54
CA ASP A 41 -8.66 -6.77 -11.04
C ASP A 41 -7.41 -7.52 -10.52
N ALA A 42 -7.60 -8.79 -10.18
CA ALA A 42 -6.56 -9.62 -9.53
C ALA A 42 -5.30 -9.86 -10.39
N ASP A 43 -5.35 -9.59 -11.69
CA ASP A 43 -4.20 -9.66 -12.60
C ASP A 43 -3.33 -8.39 -12.57
N LYS A 44 -3.80 -7.32 -11.90
CA LYS A 44 -3.09 -6.03 -11.82
C LYS A 44 -2.21 -5.87 -10.59
N TYR A 45 -2.35 -6.73 -9.59
CA TYR A 45 -1.55 -6.70 -8.38
C TYR A 45 -1.01 -8.08 -8.03
N PHE A 46 0.07 -8.09 -7.24
CA PHE A 46 0.60 -9.29 -6.63
C PHE A 46 0.24 -9.31 -5.14
N THR A 47 0.17 -10.51 -4.56
CA THR A 47 -0.13 -10.67 -3.13
C THR A 47 0.74 -11.76 -2.50
N ARG A 48 0.83 -11.75 -1.17
CA ARG A 48 1.59 -12.72 -0.36
C ARG A 48 3.04 -12.82 -0.83
N ASP A 49 3.55 -14.04 -1.00
CA ASP A 49 4.96 -14.27 -1.34
C ASP A 49 5.38 -13.64 -2.68
N ASN A 50 4.47 -13.52 -3.65
CA ASN A 50 4.77 -12.83 -4.90
C ASN A 50 4.98 -11.33 -4.69
N ALA A 51 4.15 -10.69 -3.85
CA ALA A 51 4.32 -9.29 -3.49
C ALA A 51 5.64 -9.08 -2.74
N ARG A 52 5.97 -9.96 -1.79
CA ARG A 52 7.21 -9.91 -1.00
C ARG A 52 8.43 -10.03 -1.88
N LYS A 53 8.44 -11.03 -2.77
CA LYS A 53 9.55 -11.24 -3.72
C LYS A 53 9.79 -10.02 -4.60
N ILE A 54 8.73 -9.47 -5.20
CA ILE A 54 8.85 -8.28 -6.04
C ILE A 54 9.35 -7.09 -5.22
N PHE A 55 8.78 -6.89 -4.03
CA PHE A 55 9.22 -5.84 -3.14
C PHE A 55 10.71 -5.97 -2.84
N ASP A 56 11.19 -7.14 -2.41
CA ASP A 56 12.58 -7.37 -2.02
C ASP A 56 13.57 -7.14 -3.17
N GLU A 57 13.22 -7.53 -4.39
CA GLU A 57 14.07 -7.40 -5.58
C GLU A 57 14.08 -5.98 -6.21
N LEU A 58 13.14 -5.11 -5.86
CA LEU A 58 13.04 -3.75 -6.42
C LEU A 58 14.16 -2.81 -5.95
N ASP A 59 14.58 -1.90 -6.84
CA ASP A 59 15.27 -0.68 -6.44
C ASP A 59 14.27 0.26 -5.73
N LYS A 60 14.51 0.46 -4.43
CA LYS A 60 13.66 1.28 -3.54
C LYS A 60 14.27 2.67 -3.30
N SER A 61 15.21 3.10 -4.14
CA SER A 61 15.89 4.38 -3.98
C SER A 61 14.90 5.55 -3.95
N GLY A 62 14.90 6.29 -2.85
CA GLY A 62 13.99 7.42 -2.63
C GLY A 62 12.55 7.02 -2.28
N ALA A 63 12.23 5.73 -2.16
CA ALA A 63 10.95 5.25 -1.68
C ALA A 63 10.69 5.77 -0.26
N LYS A 64 9.41 5.86 0.10
CA LYS A 64 8.95 6.36 1.38
C LYS A 64 7.95 5.38 1.97
N TYR A 65 7.82 5.36 3.27
CA TYR A 65 6.78 4.59 3.95
C TYR A 65 5.88 5.48 4.80
N PHE A 66 4.66 4.99 5.01
CA PHE A 66 3.65 5.58 5.87
C PHE A 66 3.13 4.48 6.80
N ASP A 67 3.41 4.62 8.10
CA ASP A 67 2.87 3.74 9.14
C ASP A 67 1.60 4.38 9.70
N LEU A 68 0.48 3.66 9.57
CA LEU A 68 -0.84 4.16 9.94
C LEU A 68 -1.01 4.29 11.47
N TRP A 69 -0.27 3.50 12.25
CA TRP A 69 -0.45 3.37 13.69
C TRP A 69 0.49 4.25 14.51
N GLU A 70 1.32 5.06 13.86
CA GLU A 70 2.13 6.05 14.56
C GLU A 70 1.27 7.16 15.18
N THR A 71 1.74 7.72 16.30
CA THR A 71 1.06 8.85 16.97
C THR A 71 0.89 10.06 16.07
N ASN A 72 1.86 10.31 15.18
CA ASN A 72 1.83 11.39 14.20
C ASN A 72 2.29 10.85 12.84
N PRO A 73 1.39 10.19 12.10
CA PRO A 73 1.76 9.46 10.91
C PRO A 73 2.15 10.43 9.79
N SER A 74 3.25 10.11 9.12
CA SER A 74 3.83 10.95 8.06
C SER A 74 4.67 10.09 7.11
N LEU A 75 4.91 10.59 5.90
CA LEU A 75 5.80 9.92 4.96
C LEU A 75 7.26 10.06 5.41
N LYS A 76 7.90 8.92 5.62
CA LYS A 76 9.31 8.81 6.04
C LYS A 76 10.12 8.15 4.94
N LEU A 77 11.40 8.51 4.83
CA LEU A 77 12.28 7.87 3.85
C LEU A 77 12.44 6.38 4.21
N LEU A 78 12.31 5.51 3.22
CA LEU A 78 12.58 4.09 3.39
C LEU A 78 14.09 3.86 3.44
N GLU A 79 14.57 3.22 4.50
CA GLU A 79 15.98 2.83 4.59
C GLU A 79 16.26 1.66 3.67
N LYS A 80 17.47 1.61 3.09
CA LYS A 80 17.85 0.62 2.08
C LYS A 80 17.73 -0.83 2.56
N GLU A 81 17.84 -1.06 3.87
CA GLU A 81 17.82 -2.39 4.49
C GLU A 81 16.39 -2.88 4.81
N MET A 82 15.36 -2.07 4.55
CA MET A 82 13.96 -2.43 4.83
C MET A 82 13.38 -3.33 3.73
N ASP A 83 13.65 -4.63 3.84
CA ASP A 83 13.01 -5.69 3.06
C ASP A 83 11.63 -6.09 3.63
N SER A 84 10.93 -7.00 2.96
CA SER A 84 9.60 -7.48 3.34
C SER A 84 9.58 -8.03 4.76
N LYS A 85 10.64 -8.72 5.19
CA LYS A 85 10.79 -9.27 6.54
C LYS A 85 10.94 -8.18 7.59
N TYR A 86 11.64 -7.09 7.30
CA TYR A 86 11.69 -5.94 8.18
C TYR A 86 10.32 -5.27 8.28
N ILE A 87 9.63 -5.15 7.15
CA ILE A 87 8.29 -4.55 7.06
C ILE A 87 7.24 -5.34 7.86
N ASP A 88 7.40 -6.66 8.03
CA ASP A 88 6.49 -7.49 8.84
C ASP A 88 6.45 -7.10 10.33
N LYS A 89 7.43 -6.32 10.81
CA LYS A 89 7.46 -5.83 12.20
C LYS A 89 6.40 -4.76 12.50
N PHE A 90 5.81 -4.17 11.46
CA PHE A 90 4.78 -3.14 11.57
C PHE A 90 3.39 -3.77 11.52
N ASP A 91 2.39 -3.18 12.17
CA ASP A 91 1.00 -3.66 12.10
C ASP A 91 0.37 -3.33 10.74
N GLU A 92 0.45 -2.09 10.26
CA GLU A 92 0.03 -1.70 8.92
C GLU A 92 0.92 -0.60 8.39
N ILE A 93 1.49 -0.84 7.21
CA ILE A 93 2.47 0.07 6.62
C ILE A 93 2.40 0.04 5.10
N TYR A 94 2.49 1.22 4.51
CA TYR A 94 2.44 1.43 3.08
C TYR A 94 3.76 2.01 2.60
N VAL A 95 4.43 1.31 1.71
CA VAL A 95 5.67 1.76 1.09
C VAL A 95 5.38 2.17 -0.34
N VAL A 96 5.65 3.43 -0.67
CA VAL A 96 5.43 4.02 -1.99
C VAL A 96 6.76 4.39 -2.62
N SER A 97 6.85 4.26 -3.94
CA SER A 97 8.00 4.79 -4.68
C SER A 97 8.05 6.32 -4.58
N PHE A 98 9.23 6.90 -4.85
CA PHE A 98 9.42 8.36 -4.85
C PHE A 98 8.44 9.08 -5.80
N ASP A 99 8.16 8.46 -6.94
CA ASP A 99 7.34 8.97 -8.04
C ASP A 99 5.91 8.41 -8.06
N TRP A 100 5.51 7.68 -7.01
CA TRP A 100 4.19 7.02 -6.90
C TRP A 100 3.87 6.00 -8.01
N SER A 101 4.88 5.50 -8.73
CA SER A 101 4.75 4.44 -9.75
C SER A 101 4.44 3.05 -9.17
N TRP A 102 4.71 2.80 -7.89
CA TRP A 102 4.33 1.54 -7.25
C TRP A 102 4.05 1.72 -5.75
N ILE A 103 3.31 0.77 -5.21
CA ILE A 103 3.06 0.64 -3.77
C ILE A 103 3.16 -0.81 -3.30
N TYR A 104 3.72 -0.98 -2.11
CA TYR A 104 3.68 -2.20 -1.32
C TYR A 104 2.91 -1.94 -0.03
N MET A 105 1.93 -2.78 0.30
CA MET A 105 1.04 -2.60 1.45
C MET A 105 1.03 -3.85 2.31
N LYS A 106 1.55 -3.75 3.54
CA LYS A 106 1.36 -4.76 4.59
C LYS A 106 0.16 -4.35 5.43
N THR A 107 -0.78 -5.26 5.63
CA THR A 107 -2.05 -5.02 6.34
C THR A 107 -1.96 -5.47 7.79
N HIS A 108 -2.84 -4.95 8.64
CA HIS A 108 -2.98 -5.42 10.03
C HIS A 108 -3.74 -6.75 10.15
N GLU A 109 -4.39 -7.22 9.09
CA GLU A 109 -5.05 -8.52 9.05
C GLU A 109 -4.12 -9.57 8.43
N ASP A 110 -3.83 -10.66 9.16
CA ASP A 110 -2.91 -11.72 8.75
C ASP A 110 -3.36 -12.48 7.48
N ASP A 111 -4.67 -12.55 7.27
CA ASP A 111 -5.26 -13.23 6.11
C ASP A 111 -5.24 -12.36 4.83
N CYS A 112 -4.89 -11.08 4.96
CA CYS A 112 -4.84 -10.11 3.87
C CYS A 112 -3.40 -9.76 3.50
N GLY A 113 -3.13 -9.63 2.20
CA GLY A 113 -1.86 -9.12 1.71
C GLY A 113 -0.63 -9.96 2.10
N PRO A 114 0.56 -9.32 2.18
CA PRO A 114 0.83 -7.98 1.67
C PRO A 114 0.49 -7.88 0.17
N TYR A 115 0.27 -6.67 -0.32
CA TYR A 115 -0.04 -6.40 -1.72
C TYR A 115 1.09 -5.61 -2.37
N PHE A 116 1.36 -5.87 -3.64
CA PHE A 116 2.22 -5.05 -4.49
C PHE A 116 1.44 -4.63 -5.72
N TYR A 117 1.40 -3.33 -6.01
CA TYR A 117 0.61 -2.78 -7.11
C TYR A 117 1.38 -1.72 -7.90
N ARG A 118 1.19 -1.74 -9.21
CA ARG A 118 1.69 -0.77 -10.18
C ARG A 118 0.56 -0.48 -11.18
N PRO A 119 -0.13 0.68 -11.06
CA PRO A 119 -1.28 1.04 -11.89
C PRO A 119 -0.93 1.26 -13.36
#